data_AF-A0A9C9G7P3-F1
#
_entry.id   AF-A0A9C9G7P3-F1
#
_cell.length_a   1.000
_cell.length_b   1.000
_cell.length_c   1.000
_cell.angle_alpha   90.00
_cell.angle_beta   90.00
_cell.angle_gamma   90.00
#
_symmetry.space_group_name_H-M   'P 1'
#
loop_
_entity.id
_entity.type
_entity.pdbx_description
1 polymer ?
#
loop_
_entity_poly.entity_id
_entity_poly.type
_entity_poly.pdbx_seq_one_letter_code
_entity_poly.pdbx_strand_id
1 'polypeptide(L)'
;YFYERVSKKPKKIDLKFDWQAKKVTNSIAGKEWTVENLPDNTVDKFSIQLAAMLEVQTDKQSLRFHYAEKGELKEYLFTVEGKERVETKLGEYDTIKIKRVRAKKKKRITYSWLAPELGYVLVRMQHVEPDGATLDLVLEEFSRSESK
;
A
#
# COMPACT_ATOMS: atom_id res chain seq x y z
N TYR A 1 10.61 10.33 -5.84
CA TYR A 1 9.21 10.61 -5.46
C TYR A 1 9.19 11.67 -4.37
N PHE A 2 8.49 12.78 -4.60
CA PHE A 2 8.31 13.85 -3.62
C PHE A 2 6.85 13.78 -3.14
N TYR A 3 6.62 13.55 -1.85
CA TYR A 3 5.28 13.49 -1.27
C TYR A 3 5.13 14.62 -0.25
N GLU A 4 4.17 15.52 -0.49
CA GLU A 4 3.85 16.61 0.42
C GLU A 4 2.48 16.39 1.06
N ARG A 5 2.43 16.37 2.39
CA ARG A 5 1.17 16.30 3.14
C ARG A 5 0.76 17.72 3.52
N VAL A 6 -0.23 18.28 2.81
CA VAL A 6 -0.86 19.55 3.20
C VAL A 6 -1.64 19.32 4.49
N SER A 7 -1.12 19.82 5.60
CA SER A 7 -1.83 19.91 6.88
C SER A 7 -1.66 21.32 7.41
N LYS A 8 -2.45 21.75 8.41
CA LYS A 8 -2.34 23.09 9.03
C LYS A 8 -0.91 23.46 9.51
N LYS A 9 0.00 22.48 9.60
CA LYS A 9 1.45 22.65 9.70
C LYS A 9 2.13 21.66 8.75
N PRO A 10 2.45 22.04 7.50
CA PRO A 10 3.13 21.15 6.57
C PRO A 10 4.49 20.77 7.19
N LYS A 11 4.75 19.46 7.26
CA LYS A 11 6.05 18.95 7.66
C LYS A 11 6.65 18.30 6.42
N LYS A 12 7.74 18.88 5.94
CA LYS A 12 8.58 18.22 4.94
C LYS A 12 9.20 16.97 5.58
N ILE A 13 9.05 15.84 4.91
CA ILE A 13 9.62 14.56 5.30
C ILE A 13 10.50 14.14 4.14
N ASP A 14 11.81 14.08 4.37
CA ASP A 14 12.76 13.58 3.39
C ASP A 14 13.17 12.14 3.77
N LEU A 15 13.12 11.24 2.79
CA LEU A 15 13.52 9.84 2.93
C LEU A 15 14.61 9.56 1.89
N LYS A 16 15.79 9.13 2.35
CA LYS A 16 16.91 8.74 1.48
C LYS A 16 17.21 7.27 1.72
N PHE A 17 16.97 6.44 0.71
CA PHE A 17 17.29 5.02 0.72
C PHE A 17 18.66 4.80 0.10
N ASP A 18 19.53 4.11 0.83
CA ASP A 18 20.76 3.52 0.33
C ASP A 18 20.56 2.00 0.33
N TRP A 19 20.17 1.46 -0.83
CA TRP A 19 19.88 0.04 -0.98
C TRP A 19 21.13 -0.82 -0.90
N GLN A 20 22.29 -0.29 -1.31
CA GLN A 20 23.57 -1.02 -1.24
C GLN A 20 24.01 -1.18 0.22
N ALA A 21 23.88 -0.13 1.03
CA ALA A 21 24.15 -0.17 2.46
C ALA A 21 22.98 -0.71 3.31
N LYS A 22 21.85 -1.08 2.68
CA LYS A 22 20.60 -1.49 3.34
C LYS A 22 20.20 -0.53 4.47
N LYS A 23 20.15 0.77 4.14
CA LYS A 23 19.90 1.86 5.10
C LYS A 23 18.88 2.85 4.56
N VAL A 24 18.14 3.48 5.47
CA VAL A 24 17.29 4.63 5.17
C VAL A 24 17.46 5.72 6.20
N THR A 25 17.62 6.96 5.71
CA THR A 25 17.69 8.16 6.54
C THR A 25 16.40 8.96 6.36
N ASN A 26 15.71 9.23 7.46
CA ASN A 26 14.49 10.03 7.52
C ASN A 26 14.82 11.38 8.18
N SER A 27 14.44 12.49 7.56
CA SER A 27 14.60 13.84 8.13
C SER A 27 13.26 14.56 8.23
N ILE A 28 12.92 15.07 9.42
CA ILE A 28 11.70 15.86 9.67
C ILE A 28 12.06 17.06 10.52
N ALA A 29 11.87 18.27 9.96
CA ALA A 29 12.13 19.53 10.65
C ALA A 29 13.53 19.60 11.31
N GLY A 30 14.55 19.12 10.59
CA GLY A 30 15.96 19.12 11.03
C GLY A 30 16.35 17.99 11.98
N LYS A 31 15.41 17.13 12.38
CA LYS A 31 15.73 15.89 13.13
C LYS A 31 15.90 14.74 12.16
N GLU A 32 17.01 14.03 12.28
CA GLU A 32 17.33 12.87 11.45
C GLU A 32 17.28 11.57 12.25
N TRP A 33 16.80 10.53 11.60
CA TRP A 33 16.85 9.17 12.09
C TRP A 33 17.35 8.25 10.99
N THR A 34 18.18 7.30 11.38
CA THR A 34 18.68 6.25 10.50
C THR A 34 18.10 4.91 10.93
N VAL A 35 17.67 4.11 9.96
CA VAL A 35 17.42 2.68 10.15
C VAL A 35 18.41 1.92 9.27
N GLU A 36 19.12 0.97 9.86
CA GLU A 36 20.11 0.11 9.19
C GLU A 36 19.60 -1.33 9.11
N ASN A 37 20.28 -2.18 8.34
CA ASN A 37 19.92 -3.58 8.14
C ASN A 37 18.50 -3.77 7.59
N LEU A 38 18.14 -2.98 6.59
CA LEU A 38 16.83 -3.07 5.93
C LEU A 38 16.61 -4.47 5.33
N PRO A 39 15.48 -5.13 5.66
CA PRO A 39 15.04 -6.34 4.97
C PRO A 39 14.83 -6.07 3.48
N ASP A 40 15.01 -7.10 2.64
CA ASP A 40 14.92 -6.96 1.17
C ASP A 40 13.52 -6.56 0.69
N ASN A 41 12.48 -6.87 1.47
CA ASN A 41 11.09 -6.46 1.22
C ASN A 41 10.75 -5.08 1.82
N THR A 42 11.75 -4.23 2.06
CA THR A 42 11.54 -2.84 2.47
C THR A 42 11.14 -1.99 1.27
N VAL A 43 10.04 -1.26 1.42
CA VAL A 43 9.51 -0.36 0.40
C VAL A 43 9.25 1.03 0.99
N ASP A 44 9.17 2.02 0.11
CA ASP A 44 8.60 3.31 0.50
C ASP A 44 7.11 3.14 0.88
N LYS A 45 6.67 3.85 1.91
CA LYS A 45 5.32 3.72 2.47
C LYS A 45 4.22 4.01 1.44
N PHE A 46 4.45 4.92 0.50
CA PHE A 46 3.48 5.29 -0.53
C PHE A 46 3.50 4.32 -1.71
N SER A 47 4.56 3.51 -1.82
CA SER A 47 4.70 2.49 -2.85
C SER A 47 4.09 1.13 -2.44
N ILE A 48 3.60 0.98 -1.20
CA ILE A 48 3.05 -0.29 -0.69
C ILE A 48 1.92 -0.82 -1.57
N GLN A 49 1.06 0.04 -2.12
CA GLN A 49 -0.01 -0.40 -3.00
C GLN A 49 0.54 -1.01 -4.29
N LEU A 50 1.52 -0.36 -4.92
CA LEU A 50 2.19 -0.89 -6.10
C LEU A 50 2.91 -2.21 -5.78
N ALA A 51 3.60 -2.28 -4.64
CA ALA A 51 4.25 -3.51 -4.19
C ALA A 51 3.25 -4.66 -3.99
N ALA A 52 2.06 -4.38 -3.43
CA ALA A 52 1.00 -5.37 -3.30
C ALA A 52 0.48 -5.85 -4.66
N MET A 53 0.34 -4.96 -5.66
CA MET A 53 -0.06 -5.32 -7.03
C MET A 53 0.95 -6.25 -7.71
N LEU A 54 2.25 -6.11 -7.40
CA LEU A 54 3.31 -6.98 -7.93
C LEU A 54 3.38 -8.31 -7.17
N GLU A 55 3.27 -8.27 -5.84
CA GLU A 55 3.46 -9.45 -5.00
C GLU A 55 2.26 -10.42 -5.08
N VAL A 56 1.04 -9.91 -5.25
CA VAL A 56 -0.18 -10.75 -5.33
C VAL A 56 -0.17 -11.70 -6.54
N GLN A 57 0.66 -11.43 -7.55
CA GLN A 57 0.82 -12.26 -8.75
C GLN A 57 1.52 -13.59 -8.46
N THR A 58 2.15 -13.71 -7.28
CA THR A 58 2.99 -14.86 -6.91
C THR A 58 2.23 -15.96 -6.15
N ASP A 59 0.89 -15.95 -6.19
CA ASP A 59 -0.02 -16.90 -5.50
C ASP A 59 0.20 -17.03 -3.97
N LYS A 60 0.91 -16.08 -3.36
CA LYS A 60 1.14 -16.03 -1.92
C LYS A 60 -0.15 -15.71 -1.17
N GLN A 61 -0.43 -16.46 -0.11
CA GLN A 61 -1.60 -16.22 0.77
C GLN A 61 -1.43 -15.00 1.69
N SER A 62 -0.21 -14.49 1.84
CA SER A 62 0.08 -13.30 2.64
C SER A 62 1.19 -12.47 1.99
N LEU A 63 1.04 -11.15 2.08
CA LEU A 63 1.99 -10.17 1.54
C LEU A 63 2.56 -9.39 2.72
N ARG A 64 3.89 -9.33 2.83
CA ARG A 64 4.59 -8.63 3.90
C ARG A 64 5.57 -7.63 3.33
N PHE A 65 5.46 -6.40 3.81
CA PHE A 65 6.36 -5.31 3.46
C PHE A 65 6.88 -4.63 4.72
N HIS A 66 8.12 -4.16 4.65
CA HIS A 66 8.67 -3.25 5.64
C HIS A 66 8.66 -1.82 5.10
N TYR A 67 8.53 -0.83 5.98
CA TYR A 67 8.71 0.57 5.62
C TYR A 67 9.28 1.33 6.82
N ALA A 68 10.12 2.34 6.55
CA ALA A 68 10.66 3.18 7.60
C ALA A 68 9.80 4.43 7.83
N GLU A 69 9.59 4.77 9.10
CA GLU A 69 8.88 5.98 9.49
C GLU A 69 9.42 6.48 10.83
N LYS A 70 9.99 7.70 10.85
CA LYS A 70 10.52 8.34 12.06
C LYS A 70 11.55 7.49 12.82
N GLY A 71 12.47 6.85 12.09
CA GLY A 71 13.52 6.02 12.70
C GLY A 71 13.09 4.62 13.13
N GLU A 72 11.85 4.25 12.86
CA GLU A 72 11.33 2.91 13.15
C GLU A 72 11.08 2.15 11.85
N LEU A 73 11.50 0.88 11.82
CA LEU A 73 11.05 -0.07 10.82
C LEU A 73 9.67 -0.59 11.24
N LYS A 74 8.70 -0.51 10.33
CA LYS A 74 7.33 -0.95 10.55
C LYS A 74 6.92 -1.96 9.50
N GLU A 75 5.98 -2.81 9.87
CA GLU A 75 5.42 -3.80 8.97
C GLU A 75 4.08 -3.35 8.38
N TYR A 76 3.86 -3.75 7.14
CA TYR A 76 2.59 -3.67 6.46
C TYR A 76 2.24 -5.07 5.92
N LEU A 77 1.14 -5.62 6.43
CA LEU A 77 0.73 -6.99 6.18
C LEU A 77 -0.62 -7.02 5.47
N PHE A 78 -0.74 -7.93 4.49
CA PHE A 78 -2.00 -8.28 3.85
C PHE A 78 -2.22 -9.80 3.91
N THR A 79 -3.48 -10.20 4.01
CA THR A 79 -3.95 -11.57 3.74
C THR A 79 -4.74 -11.59 2.44
N VAL A 80 -4.59 -12.66 1.66
CA VAL A 80 -5.48 -12.92 0.52
C VAL A 80 -6.74 -13.57 1.07
N GLU A 81 -7.90 -12.98 0.78
CA GLU A 81 -9.20 -13.47 1.25
C GLU A 81 -9.92 -14.32 0.18
N GLY A 82 -9.36 -14.39 -1.04
CA GLY A 82 -9.88 -15.19 -2.15
C GLY A 82 -10.25 -14.35 -3.37
N LYS A 83 -10.98 -14.99 -4.30
CA LYS A 83 -11.48 -14.35 -5.51
C LYS A 83 -12.89 -13.80 -5.29
N GLU A 84 -13.16 -12.60 -5.79
CA GLU A 84 -14.49 -11.97 -5.75
C GLU A 84 -14.73 -11.22 -7.06
N ARG A 85 -15.95 -11.27 -7.57
CA ARG A 85 -16.33 -10.48 -8.74
C ARG A 85 -16.76 -9.09 -8.30
N VAL A 86 -16.26 -8.06 -8.98
CA VAL A 86 -16.53 -6.65 -8.66
C VAL A 86 -17.09 -5.95 -9.89
N GLU A 87 -18.25 -5.33 -9.73
CA GLU A 87 -18.85 -4.44 -10.72
C GLU A 87 -18.24 -3.04 -10.61
N THR A 88 -17.93 -2.44 -11.75
CA THR A 88 -17.44 -1.08 -11.89
C THR A 88 -18.14 -0.39 -13.07
N LYS A 89 -17.95 0.92 -13.24
CA LYS A 89 -18.44 1.64 -14.43
C LYS A 89 -17.85 1.12 -15.75
N LEU A 90 -16.72 0.43 -15.68
CA LEU A 90 -16.01 -0.12 -16.84
C LEU A 90 -16.41 -1.57 -17.15
N GLY A 91 -17.29 -2.17 -16.34
CA GLY A 91 -17.70 -3.57 -16.43
C GLY A 91 -17.43 -4.36 -15.14
N GLU A 92 -17.66 -5.67 -15.23
CA GLU A 92 -17.37 -6.62 -14.15
C GLU A 92 -15.97 -7.22 -14.31
N TYR A 93 -15.25 -7.35 -13.20
CA TYR A 93 -13.94 -7.98 -13.17
C TYR A 93 -13.89 -9.09 -12.13
N ASP A 94 -13.25 -10.22 -12.49
CA ASP A 94 -12.80 -11.17 -11.49
C ASP A 94 -11.57 -10.58 -10.78
N THR A 95 -11.58 -10.57 -9.44
CA THR A 95 -10.55 -9.90 -8.65
C THR A 95 -9.98 -10.79 -7.57
N ILE A 96 -8.79 -10.46 -7.09
CA ILE A 96 -8.21 -11.00 -5.87
C ILE A 96 -8.47 -9.99 -4.75
N LYS A 97 -9.23 -10.41 -3.74
CA LYS A 97 -9.48 -9.61 -2.54
C LYS A 97 -8.35 -9.80 -1.55
N ILE A 98 -7.74 -8.69 -1.14
CA ILE A 98 -6.75 -8.68 -0.06
C ILE A 98 -7.24 -7.82 1.10
N LYS A 99 -6.93 -8.24 2.32
CA LYS A 99 -7.28 -7.55 3.55
C LYS A 99 -6.02 -7.08 4.24
N ARG A 100 -6.01 -5.81 4.65
CA ARG A 100 -4.91 -5.29 5.47
C ARG A 100 -5.00 -5.83 6.90
N VAL A 101 -3.94 -6.48 7.35
CA VAL A 101 -3.76 -6.88 8.75
C VAL A 101 -3.20 -5.69 9.54
N ARG A 102 -3.85 -5.35 10.65
CA ARG A 102 -3.42 -4.29 11.57
C ARG A 102 -3.27 -4.86 12.98
N ALA A 103 -2.49 -4.20 13.83
CA ALA A 103 -2.38 -4.54 15.25
C ALA A 103 -3.76 -4.51 15.93
N LYS A 104 -4.00 -5.40 16.91
CA LYS A 104 -5.30 -5.67 17.54
C LYS A 104 -6.09 -4.44 18.03
N LYS A 105 -5.40 -3.34 18.38
CA LYS A 105 -6.05 -2.09 18.82
C LYS A 105 -6.65 -1.26 17.67
N LYS A 106 -6.30 -1.55 16.41
CA LYS A 106 -6.83 -0.85 15.23
C LYS A 106 -8.00 -1.64 14.65
N LYS A 107 -9.21 -1.16 14.93
CA LYS A 107 -10.46 -1.82 14.54
C LYS A 107 -10.88 -1.58 13.08
N ARG A 108 -10.36 -0.53 12.43
CA ARG A 108 -10.65 -0.25 11.02
C ARG A 108 -10.19 -1.41 10.14
N ILE A 109 -11.05 -1.90 9.26
CA ILE A 109 -10.73 -2.91 8.26
C ILE A 109 -10.51 -2.22 6.91
N THR A 110 -9.55 -2.71 6.13
CA THR A 110 -9.33 -2.25 4.75
C THR A 110 -9.28 -3.46 3.83
N TYR A 111 -10.16 -3.47 2.83
CA TYR A 111 -10.15 -4.43 1.73
C TYR A 111 -9.73 -3.73 0.44
N SER A 112 -9.03 -4.47 -0.40
CA SER A 112 -8.60 -4.04 -1.72
C SER A 112 -8.87 -5.17 -2.71
N TRP A 113 -9.50 -4.86 -3.83
CA TRP A 113 -9.80 -5.81 -4.90
C TRP A 113 -8.92 -5.47 -6.10
N LEU A 114 -8.06 -6.43 -6.47
CA LEU A 114 -7.08 -6.29 -7.54
C LEU A 114 -7.52 -7.11 -8.74
N ALA A 115 -7.69 -6.51 -9.91
CA ALA A 115 -8.18 -7.19 -11.11
C ALA A 115 -7.00 -7.74 -11.95
N PRO A 116 -6.78 -9.07 -12.04
CA PRO A 116 -5.67 -9.64 -12.82
C PRO A 116 -5.72 -9.25 -14.30
N GLU A 117 -6.91 -9.17 -14.88
CA GLU A 117 -7.13 -8.77 -16.28
C GLU A 117 -6.61 -7.36 -16.60
N LEU A 118 -6.56 -6.47 -15.61
CA LEU A 118 -6.02 -5.11 -15.74
C LEU A 118 -4.56 -5.00 -15.30
N GLY A 119 -3.86 -6.13 -15.12
CA GLY A 119 -2.52 -6.16 -14.56
C GLY A 119 -2.50 -5.89 -13.04
N TYR A 120 -3.49 -6.44 -12.33
CA TYR A 120 -3.65 -6.36 -10.88
C TYR A 120 -3.92 -4.95 -10.36
N VAL A 121 -4.49 -4.07 -11.19
CA VAL A 121 -4.92 -2.72 -10.78
C VAL A 121 -5.98 -2.82 -9.68
N LEU A 122 -5.92 -1.88 -8.73
CA LEU A 122 -6.93 -1.72 -7.69
C LEU A 122 -8.24 -1.21 -8.30
N VAL A 123 -9.23 -2.09 -8.41
CA VAL A 123 -10.55 -1.74 -8.96
C VAL A 123 -11.57 -1.32 -7.91
N ARG A 124 -11.36 -1.74 -6.64
CA ARG A 124 -12.16 -1.30 -5.50
C ARG A 124 -11.33 -1.26 -4.23
N MET A 125 -11.59 -0.31 -3.35
CA MET A 125 -11.07 -0.28 -1.98
C MET A 125 -12.16 0.12 -1.01
N GLN A 126 -12.30 -0.66 0.06
CA GLN A 126 -13.30 -0.43 1.08
C GLN A 126 -12.61 -0.27 2.44
N HIS A 127 -12.98 0.79 3.16
CA HIS A 127 -12.68 0.97 4.56
C HIS A 127 -13.94 0.76 5.38
N VAL A 128 -13.85 -0.08 6.40
CA VAL A 128 -14.92 -0.29 7.37
C VAL A 128 -14.42 0.22 8.71
N GLU A 129 -15.01 1.30 9.19
CA GLU A 129 -14.72 1.91 10.49
C GLU A 129 -15.35 1.06 11.62
N PRO A 130 -14.92 1.26 12.89
CA PRO A 130 -15.34 0.41 14.01
C PRO A 130 -16.84 0.49 14.34
N ASP A 131 -17.49 1.57 13.93
CA ASP A 131 -18.93 1.81 14.05
C ASP A 131 -19.73 1.25 12.87
N GLY A 132 -19.05 0.61 11.89
CA GLY A 132 -19.63 0.06 10.68
C GLY A 132 -19.74 1.06 9.53
N ALA A 133 -19.38 2.33 9.71
CA ALA A 133 -19.36 3.28 8.62
C ALA A 133 -18.39 2.82 7.53
N THR A 134 -18.83 2.87 6.28
CA THR A 134 -18.03 2.41 5.14
C THR A 134 -17.65 3.56 4.22
N LEU A 135 -16.39 3.59 3.82
CA LEU A 135 -15.92 4.37 2.68
C LEU A 135 -15.56 3.38 1.58
N ASP A 136 -16.24 3.48 0.45
CA ASP A 136 -16.04 2.62 -0.70
C ASP A 136 -15.55 3.46 -1.89
N LEU A 137 -14.47 3.00 -2.51
CA LEU A 137 -13.86 3.63 -3.67
C LEU A 137 -13.86 2.60 -4.78
N VAL A 138 -14.45 2.94 -5.92
CA VAL A 138 -14.56 2.08 -7.09
C VAL A 138 -13.89 2.77 -8.26
N LEU A 139 -13.17 2.01 -9.07
CA LEU A 139 -12.54 2.50 -10.29
C LEU A 139 -13.61 2.99 -11.26
N GLU A 140 -13.49 4.25 -11.68
CA GLU A 140 -14.42 4.85 -12.65
C GLU A 140 -13.85 4.88 -14.06
N GLU A 141 -12.54 5.15 -14.18
CA GLU A 141 -11.85 5.26 -15.45
C GLU A 141 -10.45 4.64 -15.34
N PHE A 142 -10.02 3.99 -16.42
CA PHE A 142 -8.69 3.39 -16.51
C PHE A 142 -8.19 3.46 -17.96
N SER A 143 -6.97 3.94 -18.13
CA SER A 143 -6.26 3.90 -19.40
C SER A 143 -4.83 3.45 -19.17
N ARG A 144 -4.30 2.68 -20.12
CA ARG A 144 -2.92 2.24 -20.12
C ARG A 144 -2.35 2.47 -21.50
N SER A 145 -1.27 3.23 -21.56
CA SER A 145 -0.48 3.32 -22.78
C SER A 145 0.42 2.09 -22.86
N GLU A 146 0.32 1.36 -23.97
CA GLU A 146 1.34 0.37 -24.30
C GLU A 146 2.58 1.12 -24.82
N SER A 147 3.74 0.82 -24.23
CA SER A 147 5.00 1.20 -24.85
C SER A 147 5.30 0.12 -25.90
N LYS A 148 5.30 0.51 -27.18
CA LYS A 148 5.82 -0.33 -28.27
C LYS A 148 7.31 -0.57 -28.11
#